data_AF-A0A5C3FGF1-F1
#
_entry.id   AF-A0A5C3FGF1-F1
#
_cell.length_a   1.000
_cell.length_b   1.000
_cell.length_c   1.000
_cell.angle_alpha   90.00
_cell.angle_beta   90.00
_cell.angle_gamma   90.00
#
_symmetry.space_group_name_H-M   'P 1'
#
loop_
_entity.id
_entity.type
_entity.pdbx_description
1 polymer ?
#
loop_
_entity_poly.entity_id
_entity_poly.type
_entity_poly.pdbx_seq_one_letter_code
_entity_poly.pdbx_strand_id
1 'polypeptide(L)'
;MPRRIPSQVPQTVSRLLESGFLKQQPAWYEAVTNHPPMTVPARHPVKRPDEDLPARLRSTAQTGLAKIGSSSKAAAAPVNAKFGRDTTNSKKKSRTLTPTLKPKPITYDEDKVRQQFYRDHPWEAYRPKTLVEMSAEVGCESRVSGDAKRLRSYGRDPSVEDVVACTIAAHRQGGLSLSQAYHNTLSSYHALKAEHEHATRYAALEARYYGADLGKSETQRGFEKEDKALESWAAWAAGGAQLGDPATPATEVQQTKAARVKRTDDTFTSGQAYLEAAKAFKEGKISAERLDSGAGATAQQPSAGAAAAAAGNAPAGASADDFLGLAQSTIRPTQAPASEQQPTAARG
;
A
#
# COMPACT_ATOMS: atom_id res chain seq x y z
N MET A 1 40.68 -0.18 -24.74
CA MET A 1 40.46 0.60 -23.51
C MET A 1 40.55 -0.33 -22.30
N PRO A 2 41.24 0.06 -21.21
CA PRO A 2 41.30 -0.74 -19.98
C PRO A 2 39.89 -0.91 -19.39
N ARG A 3 39.57 -2.12 -18.94
CA ARG A 3 38.29 -2.42 -18.29
C ARG A 3 38.26 -1.70 -16.93
N ARG A 4 37.30 -0.80 -16.75
CA ARG A 4 37.11 -0.09 -15.48
C ARG A 4 36.28 -0.98 -14.55
N ILE A 5 36.93 -1.62 -13.59
CA ILE A 5 36.28 -2.47 -12.58
C ILE A 5 36.16 -1.67 -11.28
N PRO A 6 34.94 -1.39 -10.78
CA PRO A 6 34.74 -0.56 -9.59
C PRO A 6 35.46 -1.06 -8.34
N SER A 7 35.58 -2.37 -8.16
CA SER A 7 36.30 -2.96 -7.01
C SER A 7 37.81 -2.78 -7.07
N GLN A 8 38.37 -2.44 -8.23
CA GLN A 8 39.81 -2.23 -8.43
C GLN A 8 40.23 -0.76 -8.32
N VAL A 9 39.29 0.13 -8.01
CA VAL A 9 39.56 1.56 -7.79
C VAL A 9 40.72 1.82 -6.81
N PRO A 10 40.82 1.18 -5.61
CA PRO A 10 41.96 1.39 -4.72
C PRO A 10 43.29 0.97 -5.35
N GLN A 11 43.33 -0.12 -6.11
CA GLN A 11 44.53 -0.60 -6.81
C GLN A 11 44.95 0.34 -7.96
N THR A 12 43.98 0.97 -8.62
CA THR A 12 44.29 1.98 -9.65
C THR A 12 44.83 3.26 -9.05
N VAL A 13 44.28 3.71 -7.91
CA VAL A 13 44.75 4.90 -7.21
C VAL A 13 46.12 4.66 -6.58
N SER A 14 46.38 3.48 -6.01
CA SER A 14 47.72 3.14 -5.49
C SER A 14 48.79 3.24 -6.58
N ARG A 15 48.52 2.69 -7.77
CA ARG A 15 49.43 2.80 -8.93
C ARG A 15 49.63 4.24 -9.41
N LEU A 16 48.59 5.08 -9.34
CA LEU A 16 48.68 6.49 -9.72
C LEU A 16 49.45 7.32 -8.70
N LEU A 17 49.39 6.97 -7.41
CA LEU A 17 50.22 7.56 -6.36
C LEU A 17 51.68 7.12 -6.49
N GLU A 18 51.93 5.83 -6.74
CA GLU A 18 53.28 5.27 -6.96
C GLU A 18 53.98 5.88 -8.18
N SER A 19 53.24 6.08 -9.28
CA SER A 19 53.77 6.71 -10.50
C SER A 19 53.92 8.23 -10.39
N GLY A 20 53.57 8.84 -9.26
CA GLY A 20 53.65 10.28 -9.04
C GLY A 20 52.63 11.10 -9.84
N PHE A 21 51.66 10.46 -10.49
CA PHE A 21 50.61 11.13 -11.25
C PHE A 21 49.62 11.85 -10.30
N LEU A 22 49.32 11.21 -9.17
CA LEU A 22 48.59 11.83 -8.06
C LEU A 22 49.59 12.30 -7.00
N LYS A 23 49.58 13.60 -6.71
CA LYS A 23 50.49 14.22 -5.72
C LYS A 23 50.02 14.05 -4.28
N GLN A 24 48.71 13.94 -4.07
CA GLN A 24 48.09 13.81 -2.75
C GLN A 24 47.13 12.62 -2.77
N GLN A 25 47.13 11.86 -1.67
CA GLN A 25 46.19 10.76 -1.51
C GLN A 25 44.75 11.30 -1.36
N PRO A 26 43.76 10.70 -2.03
CA PRO A 26 42.36 11.05 -1.81
C PRO A 26 41.93 10.75 -0.38
N ALA A 27 41.07 11.60 0.20
CA ALA A 27 40.61 11.47 1.59
C ALA A 27 39.92 10.11 1.90
N TRP A 28 39.31 9.47 0.90
CA TRP A 28 38.65 8.16 1.07
C TRP A 28 39.59 6.96 0.93
N TYR A 29 40.82 7.14 0.44
CA TYR A 29 41.72 6.04 0.08
C TYR A 29 42.06 5.16 1.28
N GLU A 30 42.42 5.77 2.41
CA GLU A 30 42.75 5.09 3.66
C GLU A 30 41.56 4.27 4.21
N ALA A 31 40.35 4.82 4.13
CA ALA A 31 39.14 4.09 4.55
C ALA A 31 38.88 2.85 3.70
N VAL A 32 39.11 2.93 2.38
CA VAL A 32 38.91 1.81 1.44
C VAL A 32 40.02 0.77 1.55
N THR A 33 41.25 1.16 1.90
CA THR A 33 42.32 0.18 2.19
C THR A 33 42.06 -0.59 3.48
N ASN A 34 41.48 0.08 4.49
CA ASN A 34 41.10 -0.55 5.75
C ASN A 34 39.85 -1.45 5.60
N HIS A 35 38.94 -1.08 4.69
CA HIS A 35 37.72 -1.82 4.39
C HIS A 35 37.63 -2.14 2.89
N PRO A 36 38.39 -3.14 2.40
CA PRO A 36 38.43 -3.46 0.99
C PRO A 36 37.05 -3.91 0.47
N PRO A 37 36.67 -3.54 -0.77
CA PRO A 37 35.39 -3.95 -1.33
C PRO A 37 35.35 -5.47 -1.51
N MET A 38 34.23 -6.09 -1.10
CA MET A 38 34.00 -7.51 -1.29
C MET A 38 34.03 -7.86 -2.78
N THR A 39 34.89 -8.80 -3.18
CA THR A 39 34.85 -9.35 -4.53
C THR A 39 33.59 -10.20 -4.68
N VAL A 40 32.76 -9.89 -5.69
CA VAL A 40 31.54 -10.66 -5.92
C VAL A 40 31.96 -12.08 -6.31
N PRO A 41 31.61 -13.12 -5.53
CA PRO A 41 32.01 -14.48 -5.85
C PRO A 41 31.37 -14.91 -7.18
N ALA A 42 31.98 -15.90 -7.83
CA ALA A 42 31.37 -16.52 -9.00
C ALA A 42 29.94 -16.99 -8.65
N ARG A 43 29.02 -16.88 -9.62
CA ARG A 43 27.62 -17.32 -9.45
C ARG A 43 27.61 -18.81 -9.10
N HIS A 44 27.42 -19.11 -7.83
CA HIS A 44 27.29 -20.47 -7.32
C HIS A 44 25.85 -20.69 -6.86
N PRO A 45 25.23 -21.84 -7.15
CA PRO A 45 23.91 -22.13 -6.63
C PRO A 45 24.03 -22.43 -5.13
N VAL A 46 23.29 -21.69 -4.28
CA VAL A 46 23.16 -22.04 -2.86
C VAL A 46 22.38 -23.35 -2.76
N LYS A 47 22.98 -24.37 -2.14
CA LYS A 47 22.35 -25.68 -1.93
C LYS A 47 21.34 -25.61 -0.78
N ARG A 48 20.10 -25.18 -1.05
CA ARG A 48 18.97 -25.34 -0.12
C ARG A 48 18.46 -26.80 -0.17
N PRO A 49 18.10 -27.44 0.96
CA PRO A 49 17.48 -28.76 0.97
C PRO A 49 16.16 -28.76 0.20
N ASP A 50 15.78 -29.92 -0.36
CA ASP A 50 14.56 -30.07 -1.18
C ASP A 50 13.30 -30.34 -0.35
N GLU A 51 13.41 -30.44 0.98
CA GLU A 51 12.32 -30.82 1.88
C GLU A 51 11.13 -29.84 1.79
N ASP A 52 11.42 -28.54 1.72
CA ASP A 52 10.43 -27.46 1.63
C ASP A 52 9.69 -27.41 0.29
N LEU A 53 10.25 -28.02 -0.76
CA LEU A 53 9.65 -27.96 -2.09
C LEU A 53 8.44 -28.90 -2.16
N PRO A 54 7.36 -28.52 -2.88
CA PRO A 54 6.28 -29.45 -3.16
C PRO A 54 6.83 -30.64 -3.95
N ALA A 55 6.25 -31.83 -3.77
CA ALA A 55 6.75 -33.08 -4.36
C ALA A 55 7.03 -32.99 -5.88
N ARG A 56 6.27 -32.17 -6.62
CA ARG A 56 6.47 -31.91 -8.05
C ARG A 56 7.76 -31.14 -8.39
N LEU A 57 8.23 -30.29 -7.47
CA LEU A 57 9.43 -29.46 -7.64
C LEU A 57 10.66 -30.04 -6.94
N ARG A 58 10.49 -31.05 -6.08
CA ARG A 58 11.61 -31.78 -5.51
C ARG A 58 12.42 -32.40 -6.65
N SER A 59 13.73 -32.19 -6.64
CA SER A 59 14.57 -32.88 -7.61
C SER A 59 14.34 -34.36 -7.38
N THR A 60 13.87 -35.07 -8.41
CA THR A 60 13.86 -36.53 -8.37
C THR A 60 15.33 -36.94 -8.44
N ALA A 61 16.06 -36.85 -7.33
CA ALA A 61 17.41 -37.39 -7.19
C ALA A 61 17.43 -38.92 -7.39
N GLN A 62 16.27 -39.53 -7.68
CA GLN A 62 16.05 -40.91 -8.09
C GLN A 62 16.02 -41.12 -9.62
N THR A 63 16.00 -40.08 -10.48
CA THR A 63 16.47 -40.25 -11.87
C THR A 63 17.97 -40.16 -11.83
N GLY A 64 18.56 -41.32 -11.56
CA GLY A 64 19.93 -41.46 -11.11
C GLY A 64 20.96 -40.82 -12.02
N LEU A 65 22.13 -40.60 -11.42
CA LEU A 65 23.36 -41.08 -12.02
C LEU A 65 23.02 -42.41 -12.69
N ALA A 66 22.85 -42.41 -14.02
CA ALA A 66 22.58 -43.62 -14.76
C ALA A 66 23.75 -44.55 -14.44
N LYS A 67 23.53 -45.49 -13.53
CA LYS A 67 24.46 -46.56 -13.25
C LYS A 67 24.60 -47.25 -14.59
N ILE A 68 25.74 -47.02 -15.23
CA ILE A 68 26.17 -47.71 -16.44
C ILE A 68 26.04 -49.20 -16.07
N GLY A 69 24.98 -49.86 -16.54
CA GLY A 69 24.80 -51.31 -16.38
C GLY A 69 23.62 -51.86 -15.55
N SER A 70 22.51 -51.14 -15.30
CA SER A 70 21.30 -51.83 -14.77
C SER A 70 19.99 -51.39 -15.42
N SER A 71 19.71 -51.96 -16.58
CA SER A 71 18.35 -52.05 -17.13
C SER A 71 18.19 -53.35 -17.91
N SER A 72 18.24 -54.50 -17.22
CA SER A 72 17.83 -55.80 -17.77
C SER A 72 16.31 -55.99 -17.77
N LYS A 73 15.56 -54.92 -18.04
CA LYS A 73 14.09 -54.95 -18.23
C LYS A 73 13.67 -54.02 -19.36
N ALA A 74 14.31 -54.19 -20.52
CA ALA A 74 13.99 -53.50 -21.77
C ALA A 74 14.04 -54.46 -22.98
N ALA A 75 13.68 -55.73 -22.78
CA ALA A 75 13.67 -56.75 -23.82
C ALA A 75 12.28 -56.96 -24.48
N ALA A 76 11.31 -56.08 -24.24
CA ALA A 76 9.98 -56.19 -24.84
C ALA A 76 9.39 -54.82 -25.20
N ALA A 77 9.78 -54.28 -26.35
CA ALA A 77 9.03 -53.24 -27.07
C ALA A 77 9.42 -53.24 -28.56
N PRO A 78 8.48 -52.92 -29.47
CA PRO A 78 8.42 -53.47 -30.83
C PRO A 78 9.33 -52.78 -31.86
N VAL A 79 9.51 -53.52 -32.96
CA VAL A 79 10.40 -53.39 -34.14
C VAL A 79 10.30 -52.08 -34.95
N ASN A 80 9.62 -51.03 -34.47
CA ASN A 80 9.41 -49.81 -35.25
C ASN A 80 10.02 -48.56 -34.59
N ALA A 81 11.34 -48.43 -34.67
CA ALA A 81 12.03 -47.17 -34.39
C ALA A 81 13.23 -47.01 -35.35
N LYS A 82 12.93 -46.75 -36.64
CA LYS A 82 13.91 -46.41 -37.70
C LYS A 82 14.47 -44.98 -37.61
N PHE A 83 14.59 -44.41 -36.41
CA PHE A 83 15.24 -43.11 -36.22
C PHE A 83 16.42 -43.27 -35.28
N GLY A 84 17.62 -43.24 -35.84
CA GLY A 84 18.87 -43.19 -35.09
C GLY A 84 18.82 -42.04 -34.09
N ARG A 85 19.26 -42.28 -32.84
CA ARG A 85 19.29 -41.25 -31.80
C ARG A 85 20.15 -40.08 -32.26
N ASP A 86 19.48 -38.97 -32.53
CA ASP A 86 20.04 -37.76 -33.08
C ASP A 86 21.18 -37.20 -32.20
N THR A 87 22.37 -36.97 -32.78
CA THR A 87 23.57 -36.47 -32.07
C THR A 87 23.42 -35.03 -31.59
N THR A 88 22.42 -34.32 -32.12
CA THR A 88 21.92 -32.99 -31.70
C THR A 88 21.38 -33.00 -30.26
N ASN A 89 21.07 -34.19 -29.72
CA ASN A 89 20.66 -34.38 -28.33
C ASN A 89 21.83 -34.22 -27.32
N SER A 90 23.09 -34.15 -27.79
CA SER A 90 24.27 -33.94 -26.94
C SER A 90 24.29 -32.56 -26.26
N LYS A 91 23.88 -31.49 -26.96
CA LYS A 91 23.76 -30.14 -26.39
C LYS A 91 22.59 -30.01 -25.41
N LYS A 92 21.49 -30.74 -25.65
CA LYS A 92 20.39 -30.86 -24.67
C LYS A 92 20.87 -31.60 -23.42
N LYS A 93 21.61 -32.70 -23.60
CA LYS A 93 22.24 -33.46 -22.51
C LYS A 93 23.26 -32.63 -21.72
N SER A 94 24.08 -31.80 -22.38
CA SER A 94 25.05 -30.93 -21.69
C SER A 94 24.36 -29.82 -20.90
N ARG A 95 23.30 -29.22 -21.43
CA ARG A 95 22.45 -28.24 -20.70
C ARG A 95 21.73 -28.85 -19.49
N THR A 96 21.36 -30.12 -19.54
CA THR A 96 20.77 -30.82 -18.40
C THR A 96 21.80 -31.24 -17.34
N LEU A 97 23.08 -31.36 -17.71
CA LEU A 97 24.18 -31.66 -16.78
C LEU A 97 24.63 -30.41 -16.00
N THR A 98 24.45 -29.20 -16.56
CA THR A 98 24.74 -27.96 -15.84
C THR A 98 23.61 -27.64 -14.85
N PRO A 99 23.88 -27.56 -13.53
CA PRO A 99 22.86 -27.22 -12.54
C PRO A 99 22.32 -25.81 -12.79
N THR A 100 21.01 -25.62 -12.63
CA THR A 100 20.39 -24.31 -12.82
C THR A 100 20.86 -23.35 -11.72
N LEU A 101 21.50 -22.25 -12.10
CA LEU A 101 21.96 -21.19 -11.18
C LEU A 101 20.83 -20.26 -10.69
N LYS A 102 19.57 -20.66 -10.88
CA LYS A 102 18.40 -19.88 -10.43
C LYS A 102 18.13 -20.19 -8.96
N PRO A 103 17.74 -19.19 -8.15
CA PRO A 103 17.31 -19.44 -6.79
C PRO A 103 16.08 -20.36 -6.80
N LYS A 104 16.00 -21.26 -5.82
CA LYS A 104 14.83 -22.13 -5.64
C LYS A 104 13.64 -21.28 -5.15
N PRO A 105 12.40 -21.59 -5.59
CA PRO A 105 11.22 -20.89 -5.11
C PRO A 105 11.03 -21.14 -3.60
N ILE A 106 10.54 -20.13 -2.90
CA ILE A 106 10.13 -20.23 -1.49
C ILE A 106 8.67 -20.66 -1.49
N THR A 107 8.35 -21.75 -0.79
CA THR A 107 6.99 -22.29 -0.72
C THR A 107 6.72 -22.73 0.71
N TYR A 108 5.52 -22.40 1.17
CA TYR A 108 5.05 -22.68 2.53
C TYR A 108 3.79 -23.56 2.48
N ASP A 109 3.55 -24.36 3.51
CA ASP A 109 2.30 -25.14 3.61
C ASP A 109 1.11 -24.22 3.90
N GLU A 110 1.40 -23.13 4.61
CA GLU A 110 0.57 -21.95 4.84
C GLU A 110 -0.06 -21.44 3.53
N ASP A 111 0.69 -21.41 2.43
CA ASP A 111 0.22 -20.87 1.15
C ASP A 111 -0.89 -21.73 0.54
N LYS A 112 -0.84 -23.06 0.74
CA LYS A 112 -1.88 -23.98 0.26
C LYS A 112 -3.20 -23.73 1.00
N VAL A 113 -3.11 -23.52 2.32
CA VAL A 113 -4.27 -23.22 3.16
C VAL A 113 -4.86 -21.86 2.80
N ARG A 114 -4.02 -20.82 2.61
CA ARG A 114 -4.48 -19.50 2.15
C ARG A 114 -5.21 -19.58 0.81
N GLN A 115 -4.63 -20.26 -0.18
CA GLN A 115 -5.25 -20.43 -1.49
C GLN A 115 -6.60 -21.12 -1.40
N GLN A 116 -6.71 -22.20 -0.63
CA GLN A 116 -7.98 -22.88 -0.43
C GLN A 116 -8.99 -21.97 0.29
N PHE A 117 -8.57 -21.28 1.35
CA PHE A 117 -9.43 -20.41 2.13
C PHE A 117 -10.08 -19.29 1.31
N TYR A 118 -9.31 -18.55 0.51
CA TYR A 118 -9.85 -17.47 -0.30
C TYR A 118 -10.65 -17.96 -1.52
N ARG A 119 -10.43 -19.20 -1.97
CA ARG A 119 -11.30 -19.83 -2.98
C ARG A 119 -12.67 -20.15 -2.41
N ASP A 120 -12.71 -20.65 -1.19
CA ASP A 120 -13.95 -21.02 -0.50
C ASP A 120 -14.68 -19.77 0.04
N HIS A 121 -13.94 -18.72 0.41
CA HIS A 121 -14.47 -17.48 0.99
C HIS A 121 -14.02 -16.24 0.20
N PRO A 122 -14.57 -16.01 -1.01
CA PRO A 122 -14.18 -14.87 -1.85
C PRO A 122 -14.46 -13.53 -1.16
N TRP A 123 -15.51 -13.47 -0.32
CA TRP A 123 -15.91 -12.24 0.36
C TRP A 123 -14.95 -11.81 1.48
N GLU A 124 -14.14 -12.73 2.01
CA GLU A 124 -13.11 -12.38 3.00
C GLU A 124 -11.97 -11.56 2.39
N ALA A 125 -11.77 -11.63 1.07
CA ALA A 125 -10.77 -10.81 0.38
C ALA A 125 -11.13 -9.31 0.34
N TYR A 126 -12.42 -8.95 0.48
CA TYR A 126 -12.85 -7.56 0.54
C TYR A 126 -12.67 -6.94 1.93
N ARG A 127 -12.37 -7.74 2.96
CA ARG A 127 -12.07 -7.18 4.28
C ARG A 127 -10.75 -6.40 4.22
N PRO A 128 -10.74 -5.13 4.65
CA PRO A 128 -9.52 -4.33 4.61
C PRO A 128 -8.46 -4.92 5.55
N LYS A 129 -7.22 -5.04 5.05
CA LYS A 129 -6.07 -5.52 5.81
C LYS A 129 -4.88 -4.58 5.62
N THR A 130 -4.29 -4.16 6.73
CA THR A 130 -3.06 -3.35 6.72
C THR A 130 -1.85 -4.26 6.49
N LEU A 131 -1.07 -3.97 5.45
CA LEU A 131 0.21 -4.65 5.14
C LEU A 131 1.42 -3.91 5.73
N VAL A 132 1.20 -2.74 6.32
CA VAL A 132 2.26 -1.95 6.95
C VAL A 132 2.65 -2.63 8.26
N GLU A 133 3.88 -3.12 8.33
CA GLU A 133 4.48 -3.68 9.53
C GLU A 133 4.81 -2.54 10.51
N MET A 134 4.24 -2.58 11.72
CA MET A 134 4.41 -1.53 12.74
C MET A 134 5.63 -1.77 13.64
N SER A 135 6.15 -3.00 13.69
CA SER A 135 7.32 -3.38 14.49
C SER A 135 8.57 -3.47 13.62
N ALA A 136 9.71 -3.09 14.19
CA ALA A 136 11.03 -3.28 13.56
C ALA A 136 11.47 -4.76 13.57
N GLU A 137 10.87 -5.57 14.45
CA GLU A 137 11.14 -6.99 14.53
C GLU A 137 10.36 -7.73 13.44
N VAL A 138 11.07 -8.26 12.46
CA VAL A 138 10.52 -9.12 11.42
C VAL A 138 10.23 -10.49 12.03
N GLY A 139 9.00 -10.67 12.51
CA GLY A 139 8.59 -11.93 13.14
C GLY A 139 7.11 -11.94 13.52
N CYS A 140 6.57 -13.14 13.68
CA CYS A 140 5.24 -13.35 14.23
C CYS A 140 5.33 -13.04 15.74
N GLU A 141 4.90 -11.85 16.15
CA GLU A 141 4.41 -11.68 17.53
C GLU A 141 3.35 -12.77 17.72
N SER A 142 3.65 -13.76 18.57
CA SER A 142 2.70 -14.83 18.84
C SER A 142 1.55 -14.23 19.64
N ARG A 143 0.56 -13.66 18.93
CA ARG A 143 -0.71 -13.17 19.49
C ARG A 143 -1.49 -14.27 20.25
N VAL A 144 -1.03 -15.51 20.13
CA VAL A 144 -1.62 -16.69 20.75
C VAL A 144 -1.46 -16.63 22.26
N SER A 145 -2.59 -16.48 22.94
CA SER A 145 -2.69 -16.66 24.39
C SER A 145 -3.20 -18.07 24.69
N GLY A 146 -2.29 -18.99 25.01
CA GLY A 146 -2.62 -20.37 25.38
C GLY A 146 -2.49 -21.38 24.23
N ASP A 147 -3.49 -22.25 24.07
CA ASP A 147 -3.42 -23.38 23.13
C ASP A 147 -3.49 -22.93 21.66
N ALA A 148 -2.37 -23.00 20.94
CA ALA A 148 -2.28 -22.65 19.52
C ALA A 148 -3.17 -23.49 18.58
N LYS A 149 -3.75 -24.59 19.07
CA LYS A 149 -4.66 -25.47 18.32
C LYS A 149 -6.11 -24.98 18.30
N ARG A 150 -6.48 -24.05 19.19
CA ARG A 150 -7.85 -23.54 19.33
C ARG A 150 -7.91 -22.12 18.83
N LEU A 151 -8.77 -21.84 17.85
CA LEU A 151 -8.83 -20.51 17.26
C LEU A 151 -9.20 -19.38 18.26
N ARG A 152 -9.95 -19.69 19.32
CA ARG A 152 -10.27 -18.74 20.40
C ARG A 152 -9.03 -18.22 21.16
N SER A 153 -7.90 -18.93 21.13
CA SER A 153 -6.66 -18.46 21.79
C SER A 153 -5.96 -17.32 21.03
N TYR A 154 -6.32 -17.11 19.77
CA TYR A 154 -5.77 -16.04 18.92
C TYR A 154 -6.49 -14.71 19.13
N GLY A 155 -7.64 -14.72 19.82
CA GLY A 155 -8.43 -13.54 20.14
C GLY A 155 -9.93 -13.76 19.91
N ARG A 156 -10.70 -12.71 20.23
CA ARG A 156 -12.16 -12.69 20.03
C ARG A 156 -12.54 -12.67 18.55
N ASP A 157 -11.83 -11.86 17.76
CA ASP A 157 -12.07 -11.68 16.33
C ASP A 157 -10.85 -12.14 15.52
N PRO A 158 -10.71 -13.47 15.27
CA PRO A 158 -9.57 -13.99 14.55
C PRO A 158 -9.53 -13.50 13.11
N SER A 159 -8.32 -13.16 12.65
CA SER A 159 -8.02 -12.86 11.26
C SER A 159 -7.85 -14.14 10.43
N VAL A 160 -7.82 -13.99 9.11
CA VAL A 160 -7.57 -15.12 8.20
C VAL A 160 -6.19 -15.76 8.44
N GLU A 161 -5.19 -14.96 8.79
CA GLU A 161 -3.86 -15.52 9.11
C GLU A 161 -3.87 -16.30 10.42
N ASP A 162 -4.73 -15.93 11.37
CA ASP A 162 -4.88 -16.66 12.63
C ASP A 162 -5.52 -18.04 12.39
N VAL A 163 -6.46 -18.13 11.44
CA VAL A 163 -7.00 -19.42 10.98
C VAL A 163 -5.89 -20.27 10.37
N VAL A 164 -5.09 -19.69 9.47
CA VAL A 164 -3.97 -20.42 8.82
C VAL A 164 -2.95 -20.88 9.87
N ALA A 165 -2.53 -20.02 10.80
CA ALA A 165 -1.63 -20.38 11.88
C ALA A 165 -2.21 -21.50 12.76
N CYS A 166 -3.49 -21.41 13.11
CA CYS A 166 -4.19 -22.43 13.89
C CYS A 166 -4.27 -23.77 13.15
N THR A 167 -4.52 -23.77 11.83
CA THR A 167 -4.56 -25.03 11.04
C THR A 167 -3.23 -25.75 11.06
N ILE A 168 -2.14 -25.00 10.97
CA ILE A 168 -0.79 -25.54 10.92
C ILE A 168 -0.35 -26.00 12.29
N ALA A 169 -0.68 -25.25 13.34
CA ALA A 169 -0.47 -25.70 14.71
C ALA A 169 -1.25 -26.99 14.99
N ALA A 170 -2.51 -27.08 14.57
CA ALA A 170 -3.32 -28.30 14.68
C ALA A 170 -2.76 -29.47 13.85
N HIS A 171 -2.20 -29.21 12.67
CA HIS A 171 -1.55 -30.23 11.84
C HIS A 171 -0.24 -30.72 12.45
N ARG A 172 0.70 -29.81 12.76
CA ARG A 172 2.05 -30.13 13.25
C ARG A 172 2.04 -30.70 14.68
N GLN A 173 1.23 -30.13 15.57
CA GLN A 173 1.20 -30.53 16.99
C GLN A 173 0.06 -31.49 17.34
N GLY A 174 -1.00 -31.52 16.53
CA GLY A 174 -2.19 -32.35 16.77
C GLY A 174 -2.18 -33.67 16.00
N GLY A 175 -1.26 -33.85 15.02
CA GLY A 175 -1.19 -35.06 14.20
C GLY A 175 -2.38 -35.26 13.26
N LEU A 176 -3.27 -34.27 13.15
CA LEU A 176 -4.39 -34.29 12.21
C LEU A 176 -3.88 -34.13 10.78
N SER A 177 -4.55 -34.70 9.79
CA SER A 177 -4.24 -34.37 8.39
C SER A 177 -4.52 -32.88 8.11
N LEU A 178 -3.83 -32.30 7.13
CA LEU A 178 -4.00 -30.87 6.79
C LEU A 178 -5.46 -30.53 6.46
N SER A 179 -6.15 -31.42 5.73
CA SER A 179 -7.57 -31.25 5.38
C SER A 179 -8.48 -31.31 6.60
N GLN A 180 -8.26 -32.27 7.52
CA GLN A 180 -9.06 -32.39 8.73
C GLN A 180 -8.82 -31.22 9.70
N ALA A 181 -7.57 -30.79 9.85
CA ALA A 181 -7.22 -29.59 10.60
C ALA A 181 -7.92 -28.36 10.02
N TYR A 182 -7.93 -28.21 8.70
CA TYR A 182 -8.63 -27.14 8.00
C TYR A 182 -10.13 -27.10 8.33
N HIS A 183 -10.85 -28.22 8.17
CA HIS A 183 -12.29 -28.26 8.48
C HIS A 183 -12.59 -27.98 9.96
N ASN A 184 -11.77 -28.48 10.88
CA ASN A 184 -11.94 -28.22 12.32
C ASN A 184 -11.73 -26.74 12.68
N THR A 185 -10.72 -26.09 12.10
CA THR A 185 -10.51 -24.66 12.35
C THR A 185 -11.58 -23.80 11.68
N LEU A 186 -12.07 -24.19 10.51
CA LEU A 186 -13.07 -23.45 9.75
C LEU A 186 -14.43 -23.45 10.47
N SER A 187 -14.84 -24.58 11.05
CA SER A 187 -16.05 -24.61 11.89
C SER A 187 -15.92 -23.68 13.10
N SER A 188 -14.75 -23.66 13.76
CA SER A 188 -14.49 -22.73 14.86
C SER A 188 -14.47 -21.27 14.43
N TYR A 189 -13.97 -20.99 13.23
CA TYR A 189 -13.94 -19.65 12.64
C TYR A 189 -15.34 -19.14 12.32
N HIS A 190 -16.19 -19.98 11.73
CA HIS A 190 -17.59 -19.64 11.45
C HIS A 190 -18.37 -19.36 12.73
N ALA A 191 -18.17 -20.15 13.78
CA ALA A 191 -18.77 -19.91 15.09
C ALA A 191 -18.37 -18.53 15.64
N LEU A 192 -17.07 -18.21 15.64
CA LEU A 192 -16.58 -16.91 16.11
C LEU A 192 -17.08 -15.73 15.26
N LYS A 193 -17.19 -15.90 13.94
CA LYS A 193 -17.75 -14.86 13.06
C LYS A 193 -19.24 -14.64 13.31
N ALA A 194 -20.01 -15.71 13.52
CA ALA A 194 -21.42 -15.59 13.89
C ALA A 194 -21.57 -14.89 15.25
N GLU A 195 -20.77 -15.28 16.26
CA GLU A 195 -20.74 -14.63 17.58
C GLU A 195 -20.45 -13.12 17.46
N HIS A 196 -19.45 -12.74 16.66
CA HIS A 196 -19.11 -11.34 16.41
C HIS A 196 -20.27 -10.59 15.74
N GLU A 197 -20.85 -11.15 14.68
CA GLU A 197 -21.96 -10.52 13.97
C GLU A 197 -23.18 -10.32 14.88
N HIS A 198 -23.53 -11.33 15.68
CA HIS A 198 -24.59 -11.20 16.67
C HIS A 198 -24.26 -10.10 17.69
N ALA A 199 -23.04 -10.08 18.23
CA ALA A 199 -22.62 -9.07 19.19
C ALA A 199 -22.73 -7.64 18.62
N THR A 200 -22.28 -7.40 17.37
CA THR A 200 -22.39 -6.10 16.72
C THR A 200 -23.85 -5.67 16.51
N ARG A 201 -24.72 -6.60 16.08
CA ARG A 201 -26.15 -6.31 15.87
C ARG A 201 -26.85 -5.96 17.19
N TYR A 202 -26.63 -6.75 18.24
CA TYR A 202 -27.22 -6.49 19.55
C TYR A 202 -26.70 -5.19 20.16
N ALA A 203 -25.39 -4.90 20.06
CA ALA A 203 -24.82 -3.65 20.54
C ALA A 203 -25.48 -2.42 19.87
N ALA A 204 -25.74 -2.48 18.56
CA ALA A 204 -26.44 -1.41 17.85
C ALA A 204 -27.91 -1.27 18.30
N LEU A 205 -28.61 -2.38 18.56
CA LEU A 205 -29.98 -2.37 19.06
C LEU A 205 -30.06 -1.81 20.48
N GLU A 206 -29.16 -2.22 21.36
CA GLU A 206 -29.06 -1.73 22.74
C GLU A 206 -28.74 -0.24 22.76
N ALA A 207 -27.75 0.21 21.98
CA ALA A 207 -27.41 1.62 21.87
C ALA A 207 -28.61 2.47 21.45
N ARG A 208 -29.37 2.02 20.44
CA ARG A 208 -30.61 2.70 20.00
C ARG A 208 -31.69 2.67 21.08
N TYR A 209 -31.84 1.56 21.79
CA TYR A 209 -32.80 1.45 22.89
C TYR A 209 -32.49 2.46 24.01
N TYR A 210 -31.21 2.69 24.31
CA TYR A 210 -30.76 3.72 25.25
C TYR A 210 -30.76 5.15 24.67
N GLY A 211 -31.27 5.35 23.45
CA GLY A 211 -31.40 6.66 22.81
C GLY A 211 -30.12 7.17 22.13
N ALA A 212 -29.16 6.29 21.80
CA ALA A 212 -27.99 6.69 21.04
C ALA A 212 -28.33 6.85 19.54
N ASP A 213 -28.07 8.04 19.01
CA ASP A 213 -28.19 8.34 17.59
C ASP A 213 -26.91 7.97 16.84
N LEU A 214 -26.92 6.84 16.11
CA LEU A 214 -25.77 6.33 15.35
C LEU A 214 -25.48 7.10 14.04
N GLY A 215 -26.21 8.18 13.77
CA GLY A 215 -26.12 8.95 12.53
C GLY A 215 -26.55 8.18 11.28
N LYS A 216 -26.07 8.61 10.12
CA LYS A 216 -26.39 8.02 8.81
C LYS A 216 -25.78 6.62 8.68
N SER A 217 -26.59 5.63 8.30
CA SER A 217 -26.11 4.27 8.02
C SER A 217 -25.20 4.23 6.79
N GLU A 218 -24.40 3.17 6.67
CA GLU A 218 -23.59 2.94 5.46
C GLU A 218 -24.45 2.78 4.19
N THR A 219 -25.67 2.23 4.30
CA THR A 219 -26.63 2.18 3.19
C THR A 219 -27.06 3.56 2.74
N GLN A 220 -27.34 4.47 3.68
CA GLN A 220 -27.69 5.85 3.36
C GLN A 220 -26.50 6.61 2.76
N ARG A 221 -25.28 6.40 3.29
CA ARG A 221 -24.05 6.94 2.68
C ARG A 221 -23.80 6.38 1.28
N GLY A 222 -24.22 5.14 1.01
CA GLY A 222 -24.19 4.51 -0.32
C GLY A 222 -25.11 5.24 -1.30
N PHE A 223 -26.39 5.39 -0.95
CA PHE A 223 -27.36 6.11 -1.78
C PHE A 223 -26.92 7.56 -2.05
N GLU A 224 -26.41 8.28 -1.04
CA GLU A 224 -25.91 9.65 -1.24
C GLU A 224 -24.73 9.71 -2.23
N LYS A 225 -23.92 8.66 -2.35
CA LYS A 225 -22.85 8.58 -3.36
C LYS A 225 -23.40 8.22 -4.74
N GLU A 226 -24.40 7.34 -4.79
CA GLU A 226 -25.09 6.95 -6.03
C GLU A 226 -25.82 8.14 -6.63
N ASP A 227 -26.56 8.91 -5.81
CA ASP A 227 -27.25 10.13 -6.22
C ASP A 227 -26.28 11.13 -6.83
N LYS A 228 -25.15 11.40 -6.15
CA LYS A 228 -24.09 12.28 -6.67
C LYS A 228 -23.50 11.76 -7.99
N ALA A 229 -23.33 10.45 -8.12
CA ALA A 229 -22.85 9.84 -9.36
C ALA A 229 -23.88 9.97 -10.49
N LEU A 230 -25.17 9.78 -10.19
CA LEU A 230 -26.27 9.95 -11.14
C LEU A 230 -26.43 11.40 -11.58
N GLU A 231 -26.30 12.38 -10.68
CA GLU A 231 -26.28 13.80 -11.01
C GLU A 231 -25.10 14.13 -11.93
N SER A 232 -23.90 13.63 -11.60
CA SER A 232 -22.71 13.80 -12.43
C SER A 232 -22.88 13.17 -13.82
N TRP A 233 -23.54 12.01 -13.89
CA TRP A 233 -23.83 11.31 -15.13
C TRP A 233 -24.91 12.03 -15.94
N ALA A 234 -25.96 12.55 -15.30
CA ALA A 234 -27.03 13.32 -15.94
C ALA A 234 -26.50 14.62 -16.55
N ALA A 235 -25.63 15.34 -15.83
CA ALA A 235 -24.94 16.52 -16.36
C ALA A 235 -24.07 16.19 -17.57
N TRP A 236 -23.33 15.07 -17.52
CA TRP A 236 -22.55 14.57 -18.66
C TRP A 236 -23.46 14.18 -19.84
N ALA A 237 -24.54 13.45 -19.59
CA ALA A 237 -25.47 12.99 -20.61
C ALA A 237 -26.22 14.17 -21.27
N ALA A 238 -26.60 15.20 -20.49
CA ALA A 238 -27.20 16.42 -21.02
C ALA A 238 -26.21 17.21 -21.89
N GLY A 239 -24.94 17.32 -21.46
CA GLY A 239 -23.88 17.92 -22.27
C GLY A 239 -23.53 17.11 -23.53
N GLY A 240 -23.62 15.78 -23.46
CA GLY A 240 -23.46 14.88 -24.62
C GLY A 240 -24.66 14.91 -25.58
N ALA A 241 -25.87 15.12 -25.07
CA ALA A 241 -27.08 15.29 -25.89
C ALA A 241 -27.10 16.63 -26.65
N GLN A 242 -26.45 17.68 -26.12
CA GLN A 242 -26.21 18.94 -26.85
C GLN A 242 -25.14 18.82 -27.95
N LEU A 243 -24.36 17.74 -27.99
CA LEU A 243 -23.38 17.46 -29.05
C LEU A 243 -23.99 16.66 -30.23
N GLY A 244 -25.32 16.65 -30.35
CA GLY A 244 -26.09 16.06 -31.44
C GLY A 244 -26.34 16.98 -32.64
N ASP A 245 -25.75 18.18 -32.68
CA ASP A 245 -25.68 19.03 -33.86
C ASP A 245 -24.32 18.85 -34.57
N PRO A 246 -24.28 18.35 -35.82
CA PRO A 246 -23.04 18.00 -36.52
C PRO A 246 -22.23 19.20 -37.07
N ALA A 247 -22.40 20.41 -36.52
CA ALA A 247 -21.91 21.66 -37.11
C ALA A 247 -20.76 22.36 -36.34
N THR A 248 -20.24 21.78 -35.25
CA THR A 248 -19.16 22.42 -34.47
C THR A 248 -18.01 21.45 -34.22
N PRO A 249 -16.77 21.76 -34.65
CA PRO A 249 -15.64 20.84 -34.51
C PRO A 249 -15.32 20.61 -33.02
N ALA A 250 -15.25 19.33 -32.67
CA ALA A 250 -15.01 18.79 -31.34
C ALA A 250 -13.80 19.44 -30.66
N THR A 251 -14.06 20.28 -29.66
CA THR A 251 -13.06 20.62 -28.66
C THR A 251 -13.18 19.59 -27.55
N GLU A 252 -12.20 18.70 -27.44
CA GLU A 252 -12.15 17.65 -26.42
C GLU A 252 -12.29 18.26 -25.01
N VAL A 253 -13.44 18.09 -24.37
CA VAL A 253 -13.61 18.36 -22.95
C VAL A 253 -12.93 17.22 -22.20
N GLN A 254 -11.61 17.32 -22.07
CA GLN A 254 -10.85 16.57 -21.09
C GLN A 254 -11.44 16.91 -19.72
N GLN A 255 -11.90 15.87 -19.04
CA GLN A 255 -12.28 15.88 -17.62
C GLN A 255 -11.33 16.81 -16.87
N THR A 256 -11.83 17.94 -16.37
CA THR A 256 -11.06 18.80 -15.47
C THR A 256 -10.94 18.07 -14.13
N LYS A 257 -10.02 17.10 -14.05
CA LYS A 257 -9.19 16.94 -12.85
C LYS A 257 -8.78 18.36 -12.49
N ALA A 258 -9.16 18.83 -11.30
CA ALA A 258 -8.80 20.14 -10.79
C ALA A 258 -7.39 20.47 -11.27
N ALA A 259 -7.29 21.46 -12.18
CA ALA A 259 -6.04 21.77 -12.84
C ALA A 259 -5.03 22.00 -11.72
N ARG A 260 -4.01 21.14 -11.62
CA ARG A 260 -2.94 21.29 -10.64
C ARG A 260 -2.31 22.63 -10.95
N VAL A 261 -2.67 23.66 -10.18
CA VAL A 261 -2.07 24.99 -10.29
C VAL A 261 -0.59 24.78 -10.09
N LYS A 262 0.19 24.86 -11.18
CA LYS A 262 1.64 24.82 -11.09
C LYS A 262 2.02 26.04 -10.25
N ARG A 263 2.71 25.79 -9.14
CA ARG A 263 3.27 26.84 -8.30
C ARG A 263 4.12 27.73 -9.21
N THR A 264 3.73 28.98 -9.38
CA THR A 264 4.39 29.98 -10.25
C THR A 264 5.66 30.55 -9.61
N ASP A 265 5.90 30.22 -8.35
CA ASP A 265 7.02 30.77 -7.58
C ASP A 265 8.12 29.71 -7.47
N ASP A 266 9.26 29.97 -8.13
CA ASP A 266 10.47 29.14 -8.11
C ASP A 266 11.29 29.26 -6.81
N THR A 267 10.72 29.82 -5.75
CA THR A 267 11.41 30.00 -4.47
C THR A 267 11.44 28.70 -3.67
N PHE A 268 12.64 28.13 -3.51
CA PHE A 268 12.87 26.93 -2.73
C PHE A 268 12.71 27.21 -1.22
N THR A 269 11.50 27.03 -0.70
CA THR A 269 11.17 27.27 0.73
C THR A 269 11.67 26.21 1.72
N SER A 270 12.62 25.34 1.33
CA SER A 270 13.23 24.29 2.18
C SER A 270 12.26 23.47 3.06
N GLY A 271 10.99 23.34 2.64
CA GLY A 271 9.94 22.64 3.39
C GLY A 271 9.34 23.41 4.59
N GLN A 272 9.76 24.64 4.87
CA GLN A 272 9.31 25.41 6.05
C GLN A 272 7.79 25.67 6.05
N ALA A 273 7.23 26.07 4.91
CA ALA A 273 5.79 26.29 4.76
C ALA A 273 4.95 25.02 5.06
N TYR A 274 5.51 23.84 4.79
CA TYR A 274 4.87 22.56 5.07
C TYR A 274 4.88 22.25 6.57
N LEU A 275 5.99 22.54 7.25
CA LEU A 275 6.13 22.38 8.70
C LEU A 275 5.23 23.36 9.46
N GLU A 276 5.09 24.60 8.97
CA GLU A 276 4.20 25.59 9.55
C GLU A 276 2.73 25.22 9.38
N ALA A 277 2.33 24.76 8.19
CA ALA A 277 0.97 24.24 7.97
C ALA A 277 0.66 23.03 8.87
N ALA A 278 1.63 22.12 9.05
CA ALA A 278 1.48 20.97 9.95
C ALA A 278 1.37 21.39 11.43
N LYS A 279 2.13 22.39 11.87
CA LYS A 279 2.04 22.95 13.23
C LYS A 279 0.69 23.66 13.43
N ALA A 280 0.25 24.46 12.48
CA ALA A 280 -1.03 25.16 12.54
C ALA A 280 -2.24 24.19 12.55
N PHE A 281 -2.13 23.05 11.85
CA PHE A 281 -3.10 21.96 11.93
C PHE A 281 -3.09 21.30 13.32
N LYS A 282 -1.90 21.01 13.87
CA LYS A 282 -1.75 20.44 15.22
C LYS A 282 -2.29 21.38 16.30
N GLU A 283 -2.17 22.68 16.10
CA GLU A 283 -2.67 23.73 17.00
C GLU A 283 -4.16 24.05 16.78
N GLY A 284 -4.85 23.37 15.86
CA GLY A 284 -6.29 23.52 15.61
C GLY A 284 -6.68 24.86 14.96
N LYS A 285 -5.73 25.64 14.47
CA LYS A 285 -5.96 26.93 13.80
C LYS A 285 -6.49 26.78 12.38
N ILE A 286 -6.41 25.57 11.82
CA ILE A 286 -6.90 25.20 10.49
C ILE A 286 -7.89 24.05 10.66
N SER A 287 -9.17 24.30 10.40
CA SER A 287 -10.21 23.27 10.37
C SER A 287 -10.09 22.41 9.11
N ALA A 288 -10.39 21.11 9.23
CA ALA A 288 -10.32 20.16 8.13
C ALA A 288 -11.17 20.56 6.91
N GLU A 289 -12.23 21.35 7.12
CA GLU A 289 -13.12 21.88 6.06
C GLU A 289 -12.44 22.88 5.12
N ARG A 290 -11.35 23.54 5.57
CA ARG A 290 -10.58 24.49 4.75
C ARG A 290 -9.57 23.82 3.82
N LEU A 291 -9.27 22.53 4.04
CA LEU A 291 -8.41 21.74 3.16
C LEU A 291 -9.17 21.22 1.92
N ASP A 292 -10.50 21.17 1.98
CA ASP A 292 -11.37 20.77 0.86
C ASP A 292 -11.75 21.96 -0.05
N SER A 293 -11.51 23.19 0.42
CA SER A 293 -11.75 24.44 -0.32
C SER A 293 -10.43 25.09 -0.71
N GLY A 294 -9.98 24.83 -1.94
CA GLY A 294 -8.75 25.40 -2.48
C GLY A 294 -8.79 26.93 -2.59
N ALA A 295 -8.28 27.65 -1.59
CA ALA A 295 -7.92 29.06 -1.71
C ALA A 295 -6.79 29.43 -0.74
N GLY A 296 -5.69 29.95 -1.31
CA GLY A 296 -4.41 30.16 -0.64
C GLY A 296 -4.37 31.34 0.34
N ALA A 297 -3.53 31.19 1.36
CA ALA A 297 -3.15 32.24 2.29
C ALA A 297 -1.83 32.89 1.83
N THR A 298 -1.77 34.21 1.78
CA THR A 298 -0.52 35.00 1.75
C THR A 298 -0.40 35.82 3.02
N ALA A 299 0.64 35.56 3.80
CA ALA A 299 1.16 36.42 4.84
C ALA A 299 2.51 36.97 4.37
N GLN A 300 2.72 38.29 4.49
CA GLN A 300 4.05 38.89 4.47
C GLN A 300 4.16 39.96 5.57
N GLN A 301 5.26 39.88 6.31
CA GLN A 301 5.75 40.82 7.33
C GLN A 301 6.26 42.13 6.68
N PRO A 302 6.57 43.14 7.51
CA PRO A 302 7.77 43.93 7.23
C PRO A 302 8.74 44.12 8.43
N SER A 303 9.98 44.34 7.99
CA SER A 303 11.29 44.71 8.55
C SER A 303 11.40 45.67 9.73
N ALA A 304 12.53 45.53 10.44
CA ALA A 304 13.06 46.42 11.48
C ALA A 304 13.84 47.65 10.93
N GLY A 305 13.82 48.75 11.70
CA GLY A 305 14.71 49.91 11.60
C GLY A 305 14.40 50.94 12.70
N ALA A 306 15.42 51.45 13.41
CA ALA A 306 15.34 51.99 14.76
C ALA A 306 15.23 53.53 14.90
N ALA A 307 14.73 53.95 16.08
CA ALA A 307 15.16 55.07 16.94
C ALA A 307 14.19 56.27 17.18
N ALA A 308 13.90 56.42 18.48
CA ALA A 308 13.68 57.65 19.28
C ALA A 308 12.33 58.42 19.28
N ALA A 309 11.72 58.35 20.48
CA ALA A 309 11.08 59.42 21.26
C ALA A 309 9.57 59.73 21.11
N ALA A 310 8.91 59.59 22.29
CA ALA A 310 7.81 60.39 22.85
C ALA A 310 6.34 60.11 22.45
N ALA A 311 5.64 59.52 23.43
CA ALA A 311 4.29 59.84 23.94
C ALA A 311 3.03 59.77 23.02
N GLY A 312 2.06 58.95 23.44
CA GLY A 312 0.62 59.26 23.30
C GLY A 312 -0.26 58.21 22.59
N ASN A 313 -1.08 57.50 23.38
CA ASN A 313 -2.37 56.84 23.12
C ASN A 313 -2.74 56.17 21.76
N ALA A 314 -3.32 54.97 21.89
CA ALA A 314 -3.98 54.15 20.86
C ALA A 314 -5.52 54.34 20.84
N PRO A 315 -6.34 53.59 20.05
CA PRO A 315 -6.48 53.70 18.59
C PRO A 315 -7.93 53.55 18.06
N ALA A 316 -8.07 53.57 16.71
CA ALA A 316 -9.10 53.03 15.79
C ALA A 316 -9.71 54.13 14.88
N GLY A 317 -9.86 54.00 13.56
CA GLY A 317 -9.57 52.97 12.56
C GLY A 317 -10.26 53.42 11.26
N ALA A 318 -9.53 53.60 10.16
CA ALA A 318 -10.09 53.98 8.87
C ALA A 318 -9.32 53.33 7.72
N SER A 319 -10.11 52.83 6.78
CA SER A 319 -9.84 52.00 5.61
C SER A 319 -9.32 52.76 4.39
N ALA A 320 -8.42 52.12 3.63
CA ALA A 320 -8.12 52.25 2.19
C ALA A 320 -6.87 51.35 1.96
N ASP A 321 -6.76 50.39 1.05
CA ASP A 321 -7.20 50.36 -0.35
C ASP A 321 -7.47 48.93 -0.86
N ASP A 322 -8.33 48.90 -1.87
CA ASP A 322 -8.98 47.78 -2.54
C ASP A 322 -8.08 47.23 -3.68
N PHE A 323 -7.46 46.05 -3.48
CA PHE A 323 -6.48 45.46 -4.42
C PHE A 323 -7.06 44.32 -5.29
N LEU A 324 -8.37 44.01 -5.19
CA LEU A 324 -8.99 42.91 -5.95
C LEU A 324 -10.30 43.25 -6.69
N GLY A 325 -10.67 44.54 -6.81
CA GLY A 325 -11.70 44.97 -7.77
C GLY A 325 -13.04 44.24 -7.67
N LEU A 326 -13.55 44.04 -6.44
CA LEU A 326 -14.87 43.43 -6.19
C LEU A 326 -15.80 44.30 -5.33
N ALA A 327 -15.48 45.59 -5.14
CA ALA A 327 -16.46 46.57 -4.69
C ALA A 327 -17.27 47.07 -5.90
N GLN A 328 -18.35 46.37 -6.22
CA GLN A 328 -19.62 46.84 -6.82
C GLN A 328 -20.30 45.68 -7.58
N SER A 329 -20.95 44.78 -6.83
CA SER A 329 -22.09 44.04 -7.38
C SER A 329 -23.18 44.02 -6.33
N THR A 330 -24.01 45.06 -6.39
CA THR A 330 -25.29 45.21 -5.71
C THR A 330 -26.20 44.02 -6.02
N ILE A 331 -26.36 43.09 -5.07
CA ILE A 331 -27.54 42.24 -5.01
C ILE A 331 -28.49 42.86 -3.99
N ARG A 332 -29.62 43.32 -4.53
CA ARG A 332 -30.73 44.01 -3.88
C ARG A 332 -31.31 43.13 -2.76
N PRO A 333 -31.51 43.63 -1.51
CA PRO A 333 -32.27 42.88 -0.52
C PRO A 333 -33.74 42.88 -0.94
N THR A 334 -34.29 41.70 -1.20
CA THR A 334 -35.73 41.50 -1.34
C THR A 334 -36.38 41.85 -0.01
N GLN A 335 -37.30 42.81 -0.07
CA GLN A 335 -38.17 43.22 1.02
C GLN A 335 -38.96 42.02 1.55
N ALA A 336 -38.82 41.74 2.84
CA ALA A 336 -39.83 41.05 3.61
C ALA A 336 -40.91 42.08 3.98
N PRO A 337 -42.22 41.82 3.76
CA PRO A 337 -43.25 42.67 4.32
C PRO A 337 -43.33 42.47 5.84
N ALA A 338 -43.40 43.60 6.52
CA ALA A 338 -43.48 43.74 7.96
C ALA A 338 -44.84 43.31 8.53
N SER A 339 -44.77 42.66 9.69
CA SER A 339 -45.63 42.79 10.88
C SER A 339 -47.09 43.23 10.69
N GLU A 340 -48.00 42.32 11.04
CA GLU A 340 -49.26 42.68 11.69
C GLU A 340 -49.16 42.26 13.17
N GLN A 341 -49.35 43.23 14.06
CA GLN A 341 -49.28 43.10 15.50
C GLN A 341 -50.59 42.51 16.05
N GLN A 342 -50.46 41.52 16.96
CA GLN A 342 -51.16 41.32 18.25
C GLN A 342 -52.67 41.68 18.39
N PRO A 343 -53.46 40.87 19.14
CA PRO A 343 -53.28 40.89 20.59
C PRO A 343 -53.50 39.58 21.37
N THR A 344 -52.82 39.59 22.51
CA THR A 344 -53.09 38.92 23.77
C THR A 344 -54.58 38.69 24.06
N ALA A 345 -54.94 37.46 24.43
CA ALA A 345 -56.09 37.17 25.26
C ALA A 345 -55.73 36.12 26.31
N ALA A 346 -55.71 36.55 27.57
CA ALA A 346 -55.71 35.71 28.74
C ALA A 346 -57.10 35.10 28.96
N ARG A 347 -57.18 33.83 29.33
CA ARG A 347 -58.14 33.29 30.32
C ARG A 347 -58.02 31.77 30.47
N GLY A 348 -58.09 31.31 31.72
CA GLY A 348 -58.62 30.00 32.10
C GLY A 348 -57.57 29.02 32.58
#